data_AF-U1QG74-F1
#
_entry.id   AF-U1QG74-F1
#
_cell.length_a   1.000
_cell.length_b   1.000
_cell.length_c   1.000
_cell.angle_alpha   90.00
_cell.angle_beta   90.00
_cell.angle_gamma   90.00
#
_symmetry.space_group_name_H-M   'P 1'
#
loop_
_entity.id
_entity.type
_entity.pdbx_description
1 polymer ?
#
loop_
_entity_poly.entity_id
_entity_poly.type
_entity_poly.pdbx_seq_one_letter_code
_entity_poly.pdbx_strand_id
1 'polypeptide(L)'
;DYSTLCRYRNWLAQDNTLSELLELINRQLTEKGLKVEKASAAVIDATIIQTAGSKQRQAIEVDDEGQVSGQTTPSKDKDARWTKKNGLYRLGYKQHTRTDAEGYIEKLHITPDNAHECNHLSPLLEGIAEDTTVYADKGYDSEEN
;
A
#
# COMPACT_ATOMS: atom_id res chain seq x y z
N ASP A 1 19.78 -10.27 -16.70
CA ASP A 1 19.01 -11.48 -16.38
C ASP A 1 17.82 -11.09 -15.50
N TYR A 2 16.61 -11.54 -15.85
CA TYR A 2 15.37 -11.30 -15.10
C TYR A 2 15.47 -11.80 -13.65
N SER A 3 16.32 -12.80 -13.39
CA SER A 3 16.54 -13.35 -12.04
C SER A 3 17.31 -12.42 -11.09
N THR A 4 18.15 -11.52 -11.61
CA THR A 4 19.01 -10.65 -10.79
C THR A 4 18.20 -9.55 -10.11
N LEU A 5 17.34 -8.86 -10.86
CA LEU A 5 16.46 -7.81 -10.31
C LEU A 5 15.45 -8.39 -9.31
N CYS A 6 14.91 -9.58 -9.59
CA CYS A 6 14.00 -10.27 -8.69
C CYS A 6 14.68 -10.62 -7.35
N ARG A 7 15.88 -11.21 -7.39
CA ARG A 7 16.65 -11.51 -6.18
C ARG A 7 17.00 -10.26 -5.38
N TYR A 8 17.45 -9.21 -6.07
CA TYR A 8 17.76 -7.94 -5.41
C TYR A 8 16.55 -7.34 -4.68
N ARG A 9 15.38 -7.30 -5.33
CA ARG A 9 14.13 -6.84 -4.69
C ARG A 9 13.75 -7.69 -3.48
N ASN A 10 13.87 -9.02 -3.60
CA ASN A 10 13.55 -9.92 -2.51
C ASN A 10 14.50 -9.76 -1.32
N TRP A 11 15.78 -9.48 -1.54
CA TRP A 11 16.72 -9.17 -0.46
C TRP A 11 16.36 -7.88 0.26
N LEU A 12 16.07 -6.80 -0.48
CA LEU A 12 15.63 -5.54 0.14
C LEU A 12 14.38 -5.72 1.00
N ALA A 13 13.43 -6.55 0.55
CA ALA A 13 12.22 -6.87 1.31
C ALA A 13 12.52 -7.72 2.56
N GLN A 14 13.37 -8.75 2.43
CA GLN A 14 13.76 -9.62 3.55
C GLN A 14 14.53 -8.86 4.63
N ASP A 15 15.38 -7.93 4.23
CA ASP A 15 16.21 -7.12 5.13
C ASP A 15 15.47 -5.87 5.64
N ASN A 16 14.22 -5.66 5.22
CA ASN A 16 13.39 -4.50 5.59
C ASN A 16 14.03 -3.13 5.25
N THR A 17 14.75 -3.05 4.14
CA THR A 17 15.53 -1.86 3.72
C THR A 17 14.87 -1.06 2.59
N LEU A 18 13.66 -1.44 2.16
CA LEU A 18 12.92 -0.72 1.11
C LEU A 18 12.59 0.72 1.50
N SER A 19 12.23 0.97 2.77
CA SER A 19 11.97 2.32 3.30
C SER A 19 13.24 3.17 3.26
N GLU A 20 14.37 2.64 3.73
CA GLU A 20 15.66 3.32 3.70
C GLU A 20 16.08 3.68 2.27
N LEU A 21 15.85 2.78 1.32
CA LEU A 21 16.13 3.05 -0.09
C LEU A 21 15.28 4.22 -0.63
N LEU A 22 13.99 4.28 -0.27
CA LEU A 22 13.11 5.38 -0.64
C LEU A 22 13.59 6.72 -0.04
N GLU A 23 14.00 6.72 1.23
CA GLU A 23 14.57 7.89 1.89
C GLU A 23 15.84 8.37 1.17
N LEU A 24 16.73 7.46 0.79
CA LEU A 24 17.94 7.78 0.03
C LEU A 24 17.63 8.38 -1.35
N ILE A 25 16.60 7.88 -2.04
CA ILE A 25 16.15 8.44 -3.32
C ILE A 25 15.61 9.85 -3.11
N ASN A 26 14.72 10.05 -2.13
CA ASN A 26 14.16 11.36 -1.83
C ASN A 26 15.24 12.38 -1.44
N ARG A 27 16.22 11.98 -0.62
CA ARG A 27 17.36 12.83 -0.28
C ARG A 27 18.13 13.29 -1.52
N GLN A 28 18.43 12.36 -2.44
CA GLN A 28 19.12 12.69 -3.69
C GLN A 28 18.30 13.59 -4.62
N LEU A 29 16.97 13.44 -4.65
CA LEU A 29 16.08 14.32 -5.41
C LEU A 29 16.11 15.74 -4.83
N THR A 30 16.05 15.87 -3.51
CA THR A 30 16.16 17.14 -2.80
C THR A 30 17.53 17.81 -3.03
N GLU A 31 18.64 17.06 -2.87
CA GLU A 31 20.01 17.57 -3.10
C GLU A 31 20.21 18.11 -4.52
N LYS A 32 19.47 17.56 -5.50
CA LYS A 32 19.48 18.02 -6.90
C LYS A 32 18.50 19.14 -7.19
N GLY A 33 17.75 19.60 -6.19
CA GLY A 33 16.70 20.62 -6.35
C GLY A 33 15.50 20.14 -7.18
N LEU A 34 15.28 18.82 -7.26
CA LEU A 34 14.16 18.23 -7.98
C LEU A 34 12.91 18.11 -7.09
N LYS A 35 13.08 17.91 -5.79
CA LYS A 35 12.00 17.88 -4.78
C LYS A 35 12.10 19.11 -3.88
N VAL A 36 10.97 19.77 -3.61
CA VAL A 36 10.88 20.89 -2.68
C VAL A 36 10.72 20.38 -1.23
N GLU A 37 11.59 20.81 -0.31
CA GLU A 37 11.56 20.33 1.09
C GLU A 37 10.34 20.83 1.90
N LYS A 38 9.67 21.89 1.44
CA LYS A 38 8.71 22.66 2.24
C LYS A 38 7.26 22.48 1.79
N ALA A 39 6.87 21.29 1.38
CA ALA A 39 5.45 21.01 1.22
C ALA A 39 4.81 20.92 2.61
N SER A 40 4.04 21.95 3.00
CA SER A 40 3.31 22.02 4.27
C SER A 40 2.05 21.12 4.30
N ALA A 41 1.94 20.20 3.34
CA ALA A 41 0.81 19.31 3.20
C ALA A 41 1.26 17.93 2.77
N ALA A 42 0.61 16.92 3.35
CA ALA A 42 0.71 15.53 2.93
C ALA A 42 -0.63 15.07 2.36
N VAL A 43 -0.58 14.28 1.29
CA VAL A 43 -1.76 13.67 0.67
C VAL A 43 -1.66 12.16 0.82
N ILE A 44 -2.74 11.53 1.28
CA ILE A 44 -2.83 10.10 1.52
C ILE A 44 -3.94 9.50 0.68
N ASP A 45 -3.59 8.48 -0.11
CA ASP A 45 -4.53 7.74 -0.94
C ASP A 45 -4.23 6.23 -0.89
N ALA A 46 -5.23 5.40 -1.25
CA ALA A 46 -5.09 3.96 -1.32
C ALA A 46 -5.38 3.45 -2.74
N THR A 47 -4.44 2.71 -3.33
CA THR A 47 -4.60 2.11 -4.67
C THR A 47 -4.54 0.59 -4.60
N ILE A 48 -5.45 -0.08 -5.31
CA ILE A 48 -5.48 -1.55 -5.41
C ILE A 48 -4.40 -2.04 -6.37
N ILE A 49 -3.57 -2.99 -5.91
CA ILE A 49 -2.57 -3.70 -6.69
C ILE A 49 -3.06 -5.14 -6.92
N GLN A 50 -3.42 -5.44 -8.15
CA GLN A 50 -3.91 -6.78 -8.52
C GLN A 50 -2.74 -7.73 -8.85
N THR A 51 -2.78 -8.95 -8.30
CA THR A 51 -1.73 -9.95 -8.54
C THR A 51 -1.73 -10.48 -9.97
N ALA A 52 -0.54 -10.77 -10.50
CA ALA A 52 -0.39 -11.41 -11.81
C ALA A 52 -0.93 -12.86 -11.75
N GLY A 53 -1.88 -13.20 -12.64
CA GLY A 53 -2.51 -14.53 -12.67
C GLY A 53 -3.84 -14.62 -11.94
N SER A 54 -4.35 -13.52 -11.40
CA SER A 54 -5.73 -13.36 -10.93
C SER A 54 -6.74 -13.43 -12.10
N LYS A 55 -6.88 -14.61 -12.72
CA LYS A 55 -8.05 -14.88 -13.55
C LYS A 55 -9.27 -14.71 -12.64
N GLN A 56 -10.24 -13.92 -13.08
CA GLN A 56 -11.52 -13.75 -12.40
C GLN A 56 -12.10 -15.14 -12.12
N ARG A 57 -12.03 -15.56 -10.86
CA ARG A 57 -12.59 -16.80 -10.35
C ARG A 57 -13.53 -16.39 -9.23
N GLN A 58 -14.72 -16.97 -9.18
CA GLN A 58 -15.59 -16.83 -8.01
C GLN A 58 -14.75 -17.19 -6.79
N ALA A 59 -14.53 -16.25 -5.88
CA ALA A 59 -13.68 -16.44 -4.72
C ALA A 59 -14.50 -16.40 -3.45
N ILE A 60 -14.14 -17.29 -2.54
CA ILE A 60 -14.71 -17.45 -1.22
C ILE A 60 -13.80 -16.77 -0.27
N GLU A 61 -14.35 -15.81 0.45
CA GLU A 61 -13.78 -15.43 1.73
C GLU A 61 -14.69 -16.02 2.80
N VAL A 62 -14.04 -16.61 3.78
CA VAL A 62 -14.62 -16.93 5.08
C VAL A 62 -14.56 -15.62 5.86
N ASP A 63 -15.69 -15.19 6.41
CA ASP A 63 -15.72 -14.10 7.38
C ASP A 63 -14.98 -14.50 8.67
N ASP A 64 -14.79 -13.56 9.58
CA ASP A 64 -14.12 -13.80 10.87
C ASP A 64 -14.88 -14.84 11.73
N GLU A 65 -16.14 -15.12 11.38
CA GLU A 65 -17.01 -16.15 11.96
C GLU A 65 -16.93 -17.53 11.28
N GLY A 66 -16.15 -17.68 10.21
CA GLY A 66 -15.88 -18.98 9.59
C GLY A 66 -16.97 -19.52 8.66
N GLN A 67 -17.89 -18.68 8.16
CA GLN A 67 -18.92 -19.11 7.21
C GLN A 67 -18.42 -19.14 5.75
N VAL A 68 -18.34 -20.34 5.18
CA VAL A 68 -17.77 -20.61 3.85
C VAL A 68 -18.82 -20.40 2.75
N SER A 69 -18.60 -19.43 1.84
CA SER A 69 -19.43 -19.23 0.64
C SER A 69 -18.80 -19.79 -0.65
N GLY A 70 -18.55 -21.12 -0.73
CA GLY A 70 -18.12 -21.86 -1.94
C GLY A 70 -16.71 -22.52 -1.88
N GLN A 71 -16.20 -23.11 -2.97
CA GLN A 71 -14.91 -23.82 -3.03
C GLN A 71 -13.93 -23.24 -4.09
N THR A 72 -12.68 -22.88 -3.74
CA THR A 72 -11.64 -22.39 -4.68
C THR A 72 -10.26 -23.03 -4.51
N THR A 73 -9.42 -22.85 -5.54
CA THR A 73 -7.99 -23.20 -5.54
C THR A 73 -7.16 -22.17 -4.75
N PRO A 74 -6.26 -22.60 -3.85
CA PRO A 74 -5.37 -21.69 -3.12
C PRO A 74 -4.53 -20.82 -4.06
N SER A 75 -4.38 -19.54 -3.73
CA SER A 75 -3.42 -18.65 -4.40
C SER A 75 -1.99 -19.12 -4.12
N LYS A 76 -1.08 -18.90 -5.09
CA LYS A 76 0.36 -19.08 -4.87
C LYS A 76 0.93 -18.01 -3.94
N ASP A 77 0.35 -16.82 -4.00
CA ASP A 77 0.62 -15.72 -3.10
C ASP A 77 -0.25 -15.89 -1.85
N LYS A 78 0.39 -16.09 -0.70
CA LYS A 78 -0.28 -16.39 0.58
C LYS A 78 -0.73 -15.12 1.31
N ASP A 79 -0.22 -13.96 0.92
CA ASP A 79 -0.45 -12.70 1.63
C ASP A 79 -1.55 -11.87 0.95
N ALA A 80 -1.76 -12.06 -0.35
CA ALA A 80 -2.88 -11.46 -1.07
C ALA A 80 -4.24 -11.95 -0.56
N ARG A 81 -5.25 -11.06 -0.58
CA ARG A 81 -6.65 -11.37 -0.21
C ARG A 81 -7.61 -10.98 -1.33
N TRP A 82 -8.79 -11.62 -1.34
CA TRP A 82 -9.79 -11.33 -2.35
C TRP A 82 -10.64 -10.14 -1.91
N THR A 83 -11.18 -9.40 -2.86
CA THR A 83 -12.12 -8.32 -2.56
C THR A 83 -13.13 -8.23 -3.69
N LYS A 84 -14.39 -7.97 -3.33
CA LYS A 84 -15.49 -7.80 -4.29
C LYS A 84 -15.82 -6.32 -4.43
N LYS A 85 -15.43 -5.71 -5.55
CA LYS A 85 -15.76 -4.31 -5.87
C LYS A 85 -16.51 -4.24 -7.20
N ASN A 86 -17.65 -3.56 -7.22
CA ASN A 86 -18.53 -3.45 -8.40
C ASN A 86 -18.91 -4.81 -9.01
N GLY A 87 -19.11 -5.84 -8.17
CA GLY A 87 -19.43 -7.21 -8.62
C GLY A 87 -18.25 -8.01 -9.18
N LEU A 88 -17.06 -7.43 -9.26
CA LEU A 88 -15.84 -8.09 -9.71
C LEU A 88 -14.99 -8.52 -8.51
N TYR A 89 -14.54 -9.78 -8.54
CA TYR A 89 -13.58 -10.32 -7.56
C TYR A 89 -12.16 -10.04 -8.03
N ARG A 90 -11.36 -9.43 -7.15
CA ARG A 90 -9.94 -9.13 -7.37
C ARG A 90 -9.13 -9.75 -6.25
N LEU A 91 -7.99 -10.35 -6.60
CA LEU A 91 -7.01 -10.85 -5.63
C LEU A 91 -5.82 -9.91 -5.65
N GLY A 92 -5.52 -9.31 -4.51
CA GLY A 92 -4.54 -8.25 -4.49
C GLY A 92 -4.13 -7.76 -3.12
N TYR A 93 -3.52 -6.59 -3.19
CA TYR A 93 -3.08 -5.77 -2.09
C TYR A 93 -3.67 -4.37 -2.26
N LYS A 94 -3.62 -3.61 -1.19
CA LYS A 94 -3.90 -2.18 -1.18
C LYS A 94 -2.62 -1.47 -0.79
N GLN A 95 -2.17 -0.55 -1.63
CA GLN A 95 -1.04 0.32 -1.34
C GLN A 95 -1.57 1.67 -0.87
N HIS A 96 -1.34 1.95 0.40
CA HIS A 96 -1.55 3.26 0.98
C HIS A 96 -0.28 4.08 0.77
N THR A 97 -0.42 5.26 0.18
CA THR A 97 0.71 6.11 -0.23
C THR A 97 0.55 7.48 0.39
N ARG A 98 1.59 7.94 1.09
CA ARG A 98 1.73 9.36 1.46
C ARG A 98 2.61 10.05 0.43
N THR A 99 2.11 11.13 -0.15
CA THR A 99 2.89 12.05 -0.96
C THR A 99 2.94 13.43 -0.34
N ASP A 100 3.91 14.23 -0.78
CA ASP A 100 3.84 15.68 -0.59
C ASP A 100 2.83 16.33 -1.55
N ALA A 101 2.70 17.66 -1.48
CA ALA A 101 1.83 18.45 -2.34
C ALA A 101 2.22 18.43 -3.84
N GLU A 102 3.45 18.04 -4.17
CA GLU A 102 3.95 17.94 -5.55
C GLU A 102 3.83 16.53 -6.12
N GLY A 103 3.43 15.56 -5.29
CA GLY A 103 3.23 14.16 -5.66
C GLY A 103 4.46 13.28 -5.45
N TYR A 104 5.49 13.74 -4.76
CA TYR A 104 6.63 12.89 -4.38
C TYR A 104 6.24 11.95 -3.25
N ILE A 105 6.50 10.66 -3.45
CA ILE A 105 6.20 9.61 -2.47
C ILE A 105 7.14 9.71 -1.28
N GLU A 106 6.58 9.79 -0.08
CA GLU A 106 7.34 9.87 1.17
C GLU A 106 7.23 8.60 2.00
N LYS A 107 6.06 7.97 1.99
CA LYS A 107 5.78 6.76 2.75
C LYS A 107 4.87 5.84 1.95
N LEU A 108 5.12 4.54 2.08
CA LEU A 108 4.30 3.48 1.53
C LEU A 108 3.93 2.52 2.65
N HIS A 109 2.68 2.08 2.65
CA HIS A 109 2.18 1.03 3.52
C HIS A 109 1.33 0.09 2.69
N ILE A 110 1.62 -1.21 2.73
CA ILE A 110 0.95 -2.21 1.90
C ILE A 110 0.19 -3.17 2.80
N THR A 111 -1.08 -3.39 2.48
CA THR A 111 -1.97 -4.30 3.19
C THR A 111 -2.63 -5.25 2.19
N PRO A 112 -3.21 -6.37 2.63
CA PRO A 112 -4.08 -7.16 1.76
C PRO A 112 -5.31 -6.34 1.32
N ASP A 113 -5.87 -6.62 0.14
CA ASP A 113 -6.91 -5.76 -0.48
C ASP A 113 -8.19 -5.62 0.38
N ASN A 114 -8.51 -6.63 1.17
CA ASN A 114 -9.70 -6.65 2.04
C ASN A 114 -9.55 -5.80 3.32
N ALA A 115 -8.34 -5.30 3.61
CA ALA A 115 -8.09 -4.48 4.78
C ALA A 115 -8.76 -3.10 4.64
N HIS A 116 -9.50 -2.67 5.65
CA HIS A 116 -10.17 -1.38 5.65
C HIS A 116 -9.17 -0.23 5.89
N GLU A 117 -9.29 0.84 5.09
CA GLU A 117 -8.40 1.99 5.10
C GLU A 117 -8.35 2.72 6.45
N CYS A 118 -9.46 2.75 7.19
CA CYS A 118 -9.59 3.46 8.46
C CYS A 118 -8.52 3.08 9.49
N ASN A 119 -8.08 1.82 9.50
CA ASN A 119 -7.12 1.34 10.50
C ASN A 119 -5.65 1.49 10.04
N HIS A 120 -5.42 2.19 8.93
CA HIS A 120 -4.14 2.23 8.23
C HIS A 120 -3.63 3.65 7.96
N LEU A 121 -4.19 4.66 8.63
CA LEU A 121 -3.69 6.03 8.58
C LEU A 121 -2.40 6.19 9.41
N SER A 122 -2.38 5.68 10.65
CA SER A 122 -1.28 5.86 11.61
C SER A 122 0.12 5.54 11.06
N PRO A 123 0.36 4.40 10.36
CA PRO A 123 1.67 4.11 9.77
C PRO A 123 2.15 5.16 8.74
N LEU A 124 1.21 5.86 8.10
CA LEU A 124 1.51 6.90 7.11
C LEU A 124 1.82 8.24 7.76
N LEU A 125 1.39 8.49 9.00
CA LEU A 125 1.69 9.73 9.72
C LEU A 125 3.09 9.74 10.34
N GLU A 126 3.74 8.57 10.45
CA GLU A 126 5.08 8.47 11.02
C GLU A 126 6.10 9.36 10.27
N GLY A 127 6.83 10.18 11.03
CA GLY A 127 7.87 11.07 10.50
C GLY A 127 7.35 12.30 9.76
N ILE A 128 6.05 12.59 9.82
CA ILE A 128 5.52 13.86 9.34
C ILE A 128 5.91 14.99 10.31
N ALA A 129 6.18 16.19 9.77
CA ALA A 129 6.49 17.34 10.62
C ALA A 129 5.23 17.80 11.38
N GLU A 130 5.42 18.31 12.60
CA GLU A 130 4.34 18.97 13.36
C GLU A 130 3.71 20.10 12.54
N ASP A 131 2.41 20.32 12.74
CA ASP A 131 1.59 21.31 12.01
C ASP A 131 1.44 21.07 10.49
N THR A 132 1.84 19.89 9.98
CA THR A 132 1.57 19.52 8.58
C THR A 132 0.09 19.22 8.37
N THR A 133 -0.52 19.85 7.35
CA THR A 133 -1.91 19.53 7.00
C THR A 133 -1.98 18.20 6.24
N VAL A 134 -2.80 17.26 6.71
CA VAL A 134 -2.98 15.96 6.05
C VAL A 134 -4.32 15.95 5.31
N TYR A 135 -4.27 15.64 4.02
CA TYR A 135 -5.45 15.37 3.19
C TYR A 135 -5.54 13.87 2.94
N ALA A 136 -6.63 13.24 3.35
CA ALA A 136 -6.87 11.82 3.13
C ALA A 136 -8.27 11.61 2.56
N ASP A 137 -8.45 10.53 1.78
CA ASP A 137 -9.78 10.14 1.30
C ASP A 137 -10.69 9.76 2.47
N LYS A 138 -12.00 9.82 2.25
CA LYS A 138 -13.05 9.47 3.22
C LYS A 138 -12.89 8.06 3.79
N GLY A 139 -12.22 7.14 3.07
CA GLY A 139 -11.90 5.80 3.60
C GLY A 139 -11.10 5.81 4.91
N TYR A 140 -10.37 6.89 5.19
CA TYR A 140 -9.60 7.08 6.43
C TYR A 140 -10.38 7.83 7.53
N ASP A 141 -11.60 8.32 7.25
CA ASP A 141 -12.43 9.04 8.22
C ASP A 141 -13.07 8.05 9.21
N SER A 142 -12.55 8.01 10.45
CA SER A 142 -13.01 7.10 11.50
C SER A 142 -12.74 7.68 12.89
N GLU A 143 -13.41 7.16 13.92
CA GLU A 143 -13.20 7.63 15.32
C GLU A 143 -11.78 7.42 15.84
N GLU A 144 -11.00 6.52 15.24
CA GLU A 144 -9.61 6.26 15.61
C GLU A 144 -8.63 7.33 15.09
N ASN A 145 -9.02 8.09 14.06
CA ASN A 145 -8.15 9.00 13.31
C ASN A 145 -8.42 10.49 13.57
#